data_AF-A0A511D5Q3-F1
#
_entry.id   AF-A0A511D5Q3-F1
#
_cell.length_a   1.000
_cell.length_b   1.000
_cell.length_c   1.000
_cell.angle_alpha   90.00
_cell.angle_beta   90.00
_cell.angle_gamma   90.00
#
_symmetry.space_group_name_H-M   'P 1'
#
loop_
_entity.id
_entity.type
_entity.pdbx_description
1 polymer ?
#
loop_
_entity_poly.entity_id
_entity_poly.type
_entity_poly.pdbx_seq_one_letter_code
_entity_poly.pdbx_strand_id
1 'polypeptide(L)'
;MHPHRLEQLVASVPATIDPRSRARLDAHSETSEGCRRRIETVRAELERALDGAADAEGALDLACRLDTLERVQQRLDHRLAALVEALTRTPSAVDYGDGVPV
;
A
#
# COMPACT_ATOMS: atom_id res chain seq x y z
N MET A 1 7.60 5.97 4.77
CA MET A 1 6.30 6.66 4.73
C MET A 1 5.54 6.21 5.97
N HIS A 2 4.97 7.11 6.78
CA HIS A 2 4.18 6.68 7.94
C HIS A 2 2.83 6.09 7.48
N PRO A 3 2.34 5.00 8.08
CA PRO A 3 1.11 4.31 7.66
C PRO A 3 -0.10 5.26 7.55
N HIS A 4 -0.25 6.17 8.51
CA HIS A 4 -1.30 7.20 8.52
C HIS A 4 -1.25 8.18 7.34
N ARG A 5 -0.06 8.49 6.82
CA ARG A 5 0.08 9.37 5.66
C ARG A 5 -0.46 8.70 4.40
N LEU A 6 -0.38 7.38 4.33
CA LEU A 6 -0.83 6.61 3.18
C LEU A 6 -2.35 6.39 3.22
N GLU A 7 -2.91 6.16 4.40
CA GLU A 7 -4.37 6.16 4.63
C GLU A 7 -5.00 7.51 4.24
N GLN A 8 -4.37 8.62 4.63
CA GLN A 8 -4.80 9.97 4.22
C GLN A 8 -4.75 10.16 2.70
N LEU A 9 -3.73 9.63 2.03
CA LEU A 9 -3.62 9.67 0.57
C LEU A 9 -4.73 8.87 -0.10
N VAL A 10 -5.01 7.64 0.35
CA VAL A 10 -6.12 6.84 -0.18
C VAL A 10 -7.46 7.54 0.05
N ALA A 11 -7.65 8.15 1.23
CA ALA A 11 -8.85 8.91 1.55
C ALA A 11 -9.02 10.19 0.72
N SER A 12 -7.94 10.74 0.17
CA SER A 12 -7.98 11.92 -0.70
C SER A 12 -8.52 11.64 -2.12
N VAL A 13 -8.66 10.36 -2.49
CA VAL A 13 -9.18 9.97 -3.80
C VAL A 13 -10.69 10.24 -3.86
N PRO A 14 -11.19 11.00 -4.85
CA PRO A 14 -12.61 11.29 -5.00
C PRO A 14 -13.47 10.02 -5.11
N ALA A 15 -14.67 10.02 -4.51
CA ALA A 15 -15.63 8.92 -4.65
C ALA A 15 -16.21 8.80 -6.08
N THR A 16 -15.98 9.80 -6.92
CA THR A 16 -16.47 9.88 -8.31
C THR A 16 -15.58 9.16 -9.32
N ILE A 17 -14.48 8.53 -8.89
CA ILE A 17 -13.65 7.72 -9.79
C ILE A 17 -14.41 6.50 -10.32
N ASP A 18 -14.02 6.00 -11.49
CA ASP A 18 -14.66 4.83 -12.06
C ASP A 18 -14.47 3.57 -11.17
N PRO A 19 -15.42 2.62 -11.18
CA PRO A 19 -15.37 1.44 -10.32
C PRO A 19 -14.12 0.57 -10.52
N ARG A 20 -13.55 0.55 -11.72
CA ARG A 20 -12.35 -0.24 -12.02
C ARG A 20 -11.11 0.40 -11.40
N SER A 21 -10.98 1.71 -11.46
CA SER A 21 -9.93 2.46 -10.75
C SER A 21 -10.06 2.30 -9.25
N ARG A 22 -11.29 2.31 -8.72
CA ARG A 22 -11.54 2.07 -7.29
C ARG A 22 -11.11 0.67 -6.87
N ALA A 23 -11.53 -0.37 -7.60
CA ALA A 23 -11.13 -1.75 -7.31
C ALA A 23 -9.60 -1.94 -7.36
N ARG A 24 -8.90 -1.26 -8.28
CA ARG A 24 -7.44 -1.28 -8.33
C ARG A 24 -6.81 -0.62 -7.11
N LEU A 25 -7.31 0.55 -6.70
CA LEU A 25 -6.84 1.26 -5.50
C LEU A 25 -7.00 0.37 -4.26
N ASP A 26 -8.18 -0.23 -4.09
CA ASP A 26 -8.48 -1.10 -2.94
C ASP A 26 -7.56 -2.33 -2.92
N ALA A 27 -7.35 -3.00 -4.06
CA ALA A 27 -6.43 -4.15 -4.16
C ALA A 27 -4.97 -3.78 -3.83
N HIS A 28 -4.51 -2.60 -4.24
CA HIS A 28 -3.17 -2.12 -3.88
C HIS A 28 -3.06 -1.79 -2.39
N SER A 29 -4.11 -1.22 -1.80
CA SER A 29 -4.17 -0.96 -0.35
C SER A 29 -4.12 -2.25 0.45
N GLU A 30 -4.95 -3.22 0.09
CA GLU A 30 -5.00 -4.54 0.74
C GLU A 30 -3.65 -5.27 0.64
N THR A 31 -2.99 -5.22 -0.52
CA THR A 31 -1.65 -5.80 -0.71
C THR A 31 -0.61 -5.12 0.20
N SER A 32 -0.66 -3.79 0.33
CA SER A 32 0.24 -3.05 1.22
C SER A 32 0.00 -3.40 2.68
N GLU A 33 -1.26 -3.48 3.12
CA GLU A 33 -1.61 -3.89 4.49
C GLU A 33 -1.21 -5.34 4.80
N GLY A 34 -1.39 -6.26 3.83
CA GLY A 34 -0.90 -7.63 3.94
C GLY A 34 0.61 -7.72 4.15
N CYS A 35 1.37 -6.89 3.42
CA CYS A 35 2.83 -6.83 3.56
C CYS A 35 3.24 -6.28 4.95
N ARG A 36 2.57 -5.23 5.45
CA ARG A 36 2.78 -4.70 6.81
C ARG A 36 2.54 -5.76 7.90
N ARG A 37 1.41 -6.47 7.84
CA ARG A 37 1.12 -7.56 8.79
C ARG A 37 2.17 -8.65 8.76
N ARG A 38 2.69 -8.98 7.56
CA ARG A 38 3.76 -9.98 7.43
C ARG A 38 5.08 -9.49 8.03
N ILE A 39 5.42 -8.22 7.86
CA ILE A 39 6.59 -7.59 8.50
C ILE A 39 6.48 -7.69 10.02
N GLU A 40 5.34 -7.33 10.60
CA GLU A 40 5.10 -7.42 12.04
C GLU A 40 5.25 -8.86 12.56
N THR A 41 4.71 -9.83 11.82
CA THR A 41 4.84 -11.25 12.15
C THR A 41 6.31 -11.69 12.16
N VAL A 42 7.07 -11.36 11.12
CA VAL A 42 8.48 -11.74 11.00
C VAL A 42 9.35 -11.02 12.03
N ARG A 43 9.05 -9.77 12.37
CA ARG A 43 9.71 -9.05 13.47
C ARG A 43 9.51 -9.77 14.81
N ALA A 44 8.28 -10.15 15.12
CA ALA A 44 7.98 -10.90 16.34
C ALA A 44 8.63 -12.29 16.36
N GLU A 45 8.75 -12.96 15.20
CA GLU A 45 9.50 -14.22 15.07
C GLU A 45 11.01 -14.00 15.30
N LEU A 46 11.58 -12.93 14.76
CA LEU A 46 12.99 -12.57 14.94
C LEU A 46 13.31 -12.22 16.39
N GLU A 47 12.47 -11.40 17.05
CA GLU A 47 12.61 -11.08 18.47
C GLU A 47 12.64 -12.35 19.33
N ARG A 48 11.68 -13.26 19.11
CA ARG A 48 11.64 -14.57 19.79
C ARG A 48 12.89 -15.41 19.52
N ALA A 49 13.42 -15.39 18.29
CA ALA A 49 14.64 -16.11 17.95
C ALA A 49 15.87 -15.54 18.68
N LEU A 50 15.97 -14.21 18.76
CA LEU A 50 17.07 -13.50 19.43
C LEU A 50 17.03 -13.66 20.96
N ASP A 51 15.84 -13.82 21.55
CA ASP A 51 15.65 -14.07 22.99
C ASP A 51 16.04 -15.51 23.42
N GLY A 52 16.66 -16.29 22.54
CA GLY A 52 17.27 -17.58 22.86
C GLY A 52 16.41 -18.80 22.56
N ALA A 53 15.31 -18.64 21.81
CA ALA A 53 14.46 -19.75 21.40
C ALA A 53 14.91 -20.46 20.10
N ALA A 54 15.91 -19.93 19.37
CA ALA A 54 16.29 -20.46 18.06
C ALA A 54 17.80 -20.41 17.76
N ASP A 55 18.19 -21.18 16.74
CA ASP A 55 19.52 -21.22 16.14
C ASP A 55 19.88 -19.88 15.47
N ALA A 56 21.15 -19.47 15.56
CA ALA A 56 21.66 -18.23 15.01
C ALA A 56 21.48 -18.13 13.49
N GLU A 57 21.52 -19.27 12.79
CA GLU A 57 21.25 -19.35 11.35
C GLU A 57 19.79 -18.98 11.02
N GLY A 58 18.82 -19.45 11.83
CA GLY A 58 17.41 -19.10 11.68
C GLY A 58 17.11 -17.62 11.97
N ALA A 59 17.82 -17.02 12.94
CA ALA A 59 17.70 -15.58 13.21
C ALA A 59 18.23 -14.72 12.05
N LEU A 60 19.33 -15.12 11.42
CA LEU A 60 19.88 -14.45 10.23
C LEU A 60 18.92 -14.53 9.04
N ASP A 61 18.31 -15.68 8.80
CA ASP A 61 17.32 -15.85 7.74
C ASP A 61 16.09 -14.97 7.95
N LEU A 62 15.59 -14.88 9.19
CA LEU A 62 14.48 -13.99 9.56
C LEU A 62 14.85 -12.52 9.33
N ALA A 63 16.07 -12.11 9.66
CA ALA A 63 16.56 -10.75 9.43
C ALA A 63 16.66 -10.40 7.93
N CYS A 64 17.20 -11.31 7.10
CA CYS A 64 17.26 -11.14 5.65
C CYS A 64 15.87 -11.06 5.01
N ARG A 65 14.94 -11.90 5.49
CA ARG A 65 13.55 -11.88 5.05
C ARG A 65 12.87 -10.56 5.43
N LEU A 66 13.13 -10.05 6.63
CA LEU A 66 12.60 -8.78 7.10
C LEU A 66 13.06 -7.61 6.24
N ASP A 67 14.36 -7.49 5.96
CA ASP A 67 14.91 -6.45 5.07
C ASP A 67 14.27 -6.51 3.67
N THR A 68 14.11 -7.73 3.13
CA THR A 68 13.43 -7.92 1.83
C THR A 68 11.99 -7.43 1.86
N LEU A 69 11.24 -7.79 2.91
CA LEU A 69 9.84 -7.35 3.07
C LEU A 69 9.73 -5.84 3.24
N GLU A 70 10.63 -5.21 4.00
CA GLU A 70 10.65 -3.75 4.17
C GLU A 70 10.93 -3.02 2.86
N ARG A 71 11.84 -3.53 2.02
CA ARG A 71 12.06 -2.99 0.66
C ARG A 71 10.85 -3.18 -0.24
N VAL A 72 10.15 -4.31 -0.13
CA VAL A 72 8.90 -4.55 -0.86
C VAL A 72 7.82 -3.58 -0.41
N GLN A 73 7.66 -3.37 0.90
CA GLN A 73 6.72 -2.40 1.47
C GLN A 73 6.97 -0.99 0.93
N GLN A 74 8.22 -0.55 0.90
CA GLN A 74 8.58 0.76 0.35
C GLN A 74 8.18 0.90 -1.12
N ARG A 75 8.39 -0.16 -1.94
CA ARG A 75 7.99 -0.17 -3.35
C ARG A 75 6.47 -0.17 -3.53
N LEU A 76 5.74 -0.91 -2.69
CA LEU A 76 4.27 -0.93 -2.68
C LEU A 76 3.71 0.44 -2.31
N ASP A 77 4.25 1.06 -1.25
CA ASP A 77 3.84 2.39 -0.82
C ASP A 77 4.10 3.46 -1.89
N HIS A 78 5.24 3.38 -2.58
CA HIS A 78 5.54 4.28 -3.69
C HIS A 78 4.58 4.10 -4.87
N ARG A 79 4.28 2.86 -5.26
CA ARG A 79 3.30 2.56 -6.32
C ARG A 79 1.89 3.03 -5.96
N LEU A 80 1.49 2.85 -4.71
CA LEU A 80 0.18 3.27 -4.24
C LEU A 80 0.06 4.80 -4.20
N ALA A 81 1.11 5.50 -3.74
CA ALA A 81 1.16 6.97 -3.80
C ALA A 81 1.06 7.49 -5.24
N ALA A 82 1.79 6.90 -6.19
CA ALA A 82 1.73 7.27 -7.60
C ALA A 82 0.34 7.00 -8.22
N LEU A 83 -0.32 5.92 -7.81
CA LEU A 83 -1.68 5.60 -8.25
C LEU A 83 -2.69 6.62 -7.71
N VAL A 84 -2.61 6.98 -6.43
CA VAL A 84 -3.43 8.05 -5.84
C VAL A 84 -3.20 9.38 -6.56
N GLU A 85 -1.94 9.74 -6.83
CA GLU A 85 -1.59 10.97 -7.56
C GLU A 85 -2.19 10.99 -8.98
N ALA A 86 -2.16 9.87 -9.70
CA ALA A 86 -2.80 9.76 -11.01
C ALA A 86 -4.33 9.91 -10.94
N LEU A 87 -4.97 9.31 -9.94
CA LEU A 87 -6.43 9.35 -9.76
C LEU A 87 -6.91 10.73 -9.29
N THR A 88 -6.12 11.45 -8.51
CA THR A 88 -6.45 12.80 -8.03
C THR A 88 -6.17 13.89 -9.06
N ARG A 89 -5.18 13.70 -9.95
CA ARG A 89 -4.85 14.66 -11.02
C ARG A 89 -5.73 14.56 -12.26
N THR A 90 -6.46 13.47 -12.44
CA THR A 90 -7.38 13.36 -13.58
C THR A 90 -8.57 14.29 -13.32
N PRO A 91 -8.74 15.39 -14.07
CA PRO A 91 -9.94 16.19 -13.92
C PRO A 91 -11.10 15.29 -14.34
N SER A 92 -12.08 15.10 -13.46
CA SER A 92 -13.36 14.50 -13.83
C SER A 92 -13.85 15.27 -15.06
N ALA A 93 -13.94 14.58 -16.20
CA ALA A 93 -14.35 15.18 -17.45
C ALA A 93 -15.69 15.88 -17.19
N VAL A 94 -15.71 17.18 -17.42
CA VAL A 94 -16.89 18.03 -17.37
C VAL A 94 -17.97 17.35 -18.21
N ASP A 95 -19.07 17.00 -17.56
CA ASP A 95 -20.29 16.58 -18.22
C ASP A 95 -20.81 17.80 -19.00
N TYR A 96 -20.58 17.84 -20.31
CA TYR A 96 -21.26 18.79 -21.19
C TYR A 96 -22.72 18.33 -21.30
N GLY A 97 -23.49 18.67 -20.27
CA GLY A 97 -24.93 18.64 -20.30
C GLY A 97 -25.44 19.60 -21.37
N ASP A 98 -26.26 19.03 -22.25
CA ASP A 98 -27.34 19.68 -22.98
C ASP A 98 -26.97 20.81 -23.95
N GLY A 99 -26.77 20.43 -25.21
CA GLY A 99 -26.75 21.35 -26.36
C GLY A 99 -27.71 20.87 -27.42
N VAL A 100 -29.02 20.86 -27.15
CA VAL A 100 -30.05 20.73 -28.19
C VAL A 100 -30.12 22.07 -28.95
N PRO A 101 -29.87 22.12 -30.28
CA PRO A 101 -30.13 23.32 -31.06
C PRO A 101 -31.63 23.44 -31.35
N VAL A 102 -32.20 24.62 -31.08
CA VAL A 102 -33.51 25.07 -31.57
C VAL A 102 -33.38 25.64 -32.97
#